data_AF-G0QHE8-F1
#
_entry.id   AF-G0QHE8-F1
#
_cell.length_a   1.000
_cell.length_b   1.000
_cell.length_c   1.000
_cell.angle_alpha   90.00
_cell.angle_beta   90.00
_cell.angle_gamma   90.00
#
_symmetry.space_group_name_H-M   'P 1'
#
loop_
_entity.id
_entity.type
_entity.pdbx_description
1 polymer ?
#
loop_
_entity_poly.entity_id
_entity_poly.type
_entity_poly.pdbx_seq_one_letter_code
_entity_poly.pdbx_strand_id
1 'polypeptide(L)'
;MTIKIYGTSHVSQESIEVIDQAFLEGPDVVALELDPPRLEALMFEGRGRDDGSVFIRLLERFQKYIGGKTGLMPGEEMLYAYNRGIQENLDVALVDRDIRVTVERLKKLDVRRS
;
A
#
# COMPACT_ATOMS: atom_id res chain seq x y z
N MET A 1 -4.07 11.23 24.35
CA MET A 1 -3.79 10.89 22.96
C MET A 1 -3.45 9.41 22.93
N THR A 2 -4.26 8.62 22.23
CA THR A 2 -4.11 7.16 22.14
C THR A 2 -3.65 6.83 20.73
N ILE A 3 -2.61 6.00 20.60
CA ILE A 3 -2.14 5.50 19.31
C ILE A 3 -2.33 3.99 19.33
N LYS A 4 -2.93 3.45 18.28
CA LYS A 4 -3.09 2.01 18.07
C LYS A 4 -2.50 1.65 16.72
N ILE A 5 -1.79 0.52 16.68
CA ILE A 5 -1.08 0.03 15.51
C ILE A 5 -1.68 -1.30 15.13
N TYR A 6 -2.10 -1.41 13.88
CA TYR A 6 -2.69 -2.60 13.33
C TYR A 6 -1.75 -3.17 12.27
N GLY A 7 -1.30 -4.40 12.48
CA GLY A 7 -0.54 -5.13 11.47
C GLY A 7 -1.51 -5.78 10.48
N THR A 8 -1.28 -5.56 9.20
CA THR A 8 -2.00 -6.23 8.11
C THR A 8 -1.05 -7.19 7.39
N SER A 9 -1.61 -8.22 6.76
CA SER A 9 -0.86 -9.05 5.82
C SER A 9 -1.29 -8.63 4.41
N HIS A 10 -0.35 -8.12 3.61
CA HIS A 10 -0.57 -7.34 2.37
C HIS A 10 -1.48 -7.95 1.29
N VAL A 11 -2.05 -9.15 1.51
CA VAL A 11 -2.95 -9.82 0.58
C VAL A 11 -3.91 -10.74 1.33
N SER A 12 -4.77 -10.21 2.19
CA SER A 12 -5.73 -11.03 2.93
C SER A 12 -7.06 -10.32 3.22
N GLN A 13 -8.14 -11.10 3.19
CA GLN A 13 -9.44 -10.66 3.68
C GLN A 13 -9.38 -10.28 5.17
N GLU A 14 -8.54 -10.97 5.94
CA GLU A 14 -8.27 -10.67 7.35
C GLU A 14 -7.80 -9.23 7.55
N SER A 15 -7.02 -8.67 6.62
CA SER A 15 -6.58 -7.27 6.70
C SER A 15 -7.74 -6.29 6.56
N ILE A 16 -8.73 -6.59 5.72
CA ILE A 16 -9.94 -5.76 5.59
C ILE A 16 -10.74 -5.79 6.90
N GLU A 17 -10.89 -6.96 7.52
CA GLU A 17 -11.59 -7.09 8.80
C GLU A 17 -10.87 -6.31 9.91
N VAL A 18 -9.53 -6.36 9.95
CA VAL A 18 -8.72 -5.58 10.89
C VAL A 18 -8.93 -4.07 10.69
N ILE A 19 -8.95 -3.61 9.44
CA ILE A 19 -9.24 -2.20 9.11
C ILE A 19 -10.65 -1.83 9.58
N ASP A 20 -11.65 -2.67 9.33
CA ASP A 20 -13.02 -2.40 9.76
C ASP A 20 -13.12 -2.25 11.28
N GLN A 21 -12.45 -3.12 12.03
CA GLN A 21 -12.39 -3.01 13.49
C GLN A 21 -11.68 -1.72 13.93
N ALA A 22 -10.59 -1.33 13.27
CA ALA A 22 -9.88 -0.10 13.60
C ALA A 22 -10.74 1.15 13.41
N PHE A 23 -11.55 1.19 12.34
CA PHE A 23 -12.46 2.31 12.06
C PHE A 23 -13.64 2.39 13.03
N LEU A 24 -14.14 1.25 13.51
CA LEU A 24 -15.22 1.22 14.52
C LEU A 24 -14.83 1.86 15.85
N GLU A 25 -13.53 2.00 16.13
CA GLU A 25 -13.06 2.68 17.32
C GLU A 25 -13.15 4.22 17.24
N GLY A 26 -13.48 4.77 16.07
CA GLY A 26 -13.64 6.21 15.85
C GLY A 26 -12.32 7.00 15.93
N PRO A 27 -11.31 6.70 15.10
CA PRO A 27 -10.06 7.45 15.09
C PRO A 27 -10.26 8.86 14.49
N ASP A 28 -9.56 9.85 15.04
CA ASP A 28 -9.52 11.21 14.44
C ASP A 28 -8.63 11.25 13.18
N VAL A 29 -7.59 10.41 13.15
CA VAL A 29 -6.57 10.36 12.09
C VAL A 29 -6.25 8.91 11.76
N VAL A 30 -6.16 8.58 10.47
CA VAL A 30 -5.71 7.28 9.96
C VAL A 30 -4.34 7.45 9.30
N ALA A 31 -3.30 6.84 9.87
CA ALA A 31 -1.97 6.83 9.29
C ALA A 31 -1.72 5.52 8.54
N LEU A 32 -1.35 5.60 7.26
CA LEU A 32 -1.09 4.44 6.39
C LEU A 32 0.41 4.36 6.08
N GLU A 33 1.01 3.19 6.27
CA GLU A 33 2.35 2.85 5.77
C GLU A 33 2.29 2.71 4.24
N LEU A 34 2.12 3.84 3.57
CA LEU A 34 1.97 3.95 2.13
C LEU A 34 2.59 5.26 1.66
N ASP A 35 3.36 5.23 0.58
CA ASP A 35 3.91 6.44 -0.03
C ASP A 35 2.98 7.00 -1.13
N PRO A 36 3.03 8.31 -1.45
CA PRO A 36 2.12 8.91 -2.43
C PRO A 36 2.23 8.28 -3.84
N PRO A 37 3.43 8.03 -4.41
CA PRO A 37 3.55 7.26 -5.66
C PRO A 37 2.87 5.88 -5.61
N ARG A 38 2.96 5.17 -4.48
CA ARG A 38 2.32 3.86 -4.33
C ARG A 38 0.79 3.97 -4.27
N LEU A 39 0.25 4.96 -3.56
CA LEU A 39 -1.19 5.24 -3.57
C LEU A 39 -1.68 5.57 -4.99
N GLU A 40 -0.93 6.41 -5.72
CA GLU A 40 -1.22 6.77 -7.09
C GLU A 40 -1.30 5.54 -8.01
N ALA A 41 -0.32 4.64 -7.90
CA ALA A 41 -0.32 3.38 -8.63
C ALA A 41 -1.55 2.53 -8.32
N LEU A 42 -1.91 2.36 -7.04
CA LEU A 42 -3.10 1.59 -6.62
C LEU A 42 -4.41 2.18 -7.17
N MET A 43 -4.53 3.52 -7.21
CA MET A 43 -5.72 4.17 -7.78
C MET A 43 -5.83 4.02 -9.30
N PHE A 44 -4.71 3.99 -10.02
CA PHE A 44 -4.69 3.91 -11.48
C PHE A 44 -4.64 2.48 -12.05
N GLU A 45 -4.19 1.49 -11.28
CA GLU A 45 -4.26 0.07 -11.65
C GLU A 45 -5.70 -0.36 -11.97
N GLY A 46 -6.71 0.21 -11.29
CA GLY A 46 -8.13 -0.02 -11.61
C GLY A 46 -8.65 0.69 -12.87
N ARG A 47 -7.86 1.56 -13.51
CA ARG A 47 -8.27 2.42 -14.64
C ARG A 47 -7.52 2.17 -15.95
N GLY A 48 -6.63 1.18 -16.02
CA GLY A 48 -6.01 0.75 -17.28
C GLY A 48 -5.21 1.85 -17.97
N ARG A 49 -4.13 2.31 -17.34
CA ARG A 49 -3.19 3.26 -17.96
C ARG A 49 -1.91 2.54 -18.41
N ASP A 50 -1.56 2.75 -19.67
CA ASP A 50 -0.47 2.08 -20.41
C ASP A 50 0.85 2.90 -20.37
N ASP A 51 1.08 3.69 -19.31
CA ASP A 51 2.20 4.62 -19.16
C ASP A 51 3.33 4.08 -18.24
N GLY A 52 3.79 2.87 -18.57
CA GLY A 52 5.17 2.72 -19.05
C GLY A 52 6.37 3.05 -18.14
N SER A 53 6.32 2.89 -16.81
CA SER A 53 7.56 2.82 -16.00
C SER A 53 8.01 1.36 -15.78
N VAL A 54 9.32 1.08 -15.89
CA VAL A 54 9.90 -0.26 -15.63
C VAL A 54 9.55 -0.77 -14.22
N PHE A 55 9.38 0.16 -13.28
CA PHE A 55 8.97 -0.13 -11.91
C PHE A 55 7.53 -0.64 -11.82
N ILE A 56 6.59 0.00 -12.53
CA ILE A 56 5.19 -0.46 -12.62
C ILE A 56 5.14 -1.88 -13.21
N ARG A 57 5.89 -2.15 -14.29
CA ARG A 57 5.95 -3.50 -14.89
C ARG A 57 6.56 -4.57 -13.98
N LEU A 58 7.50 -4.18 -13.10
CA LEU A 58 8.09 -5.09 -12.12
C LEU A 58 7.12 -5.37 -10.98
N LEU A 59 6.40 -4.35 -10.50
CA LEU A 59 5.32 -4.48 -9.53
C LEU A 59 4.20 -5.35 -10.09
N GLU A 60 3.72 -5.11 -11.31
CA GLU A 60 2.70 -5.95 -11.98
C GLU A 60 3.10 -7.42 -12.04
N ARG A 61 4.38 -7.72 -12.32
CA ARG A 61 4.88 -9.10 -12.37
C ARG A 61 4.92 -9.74 -10.98
N PHE A 62 5.30 -8.97 -9.97
CA PHE A 62 5.31 -9.42 -8.57
C PHE A 62 3.88 -9.61 -8.04
N GLN A 63 2.96 -8.71 -8.39
CA GLN A 63 1.53 -8.79 -8.07
C GLN A 63 0.88 -10.00 -8.73
N LYS A 64 1.15 -10.29 -10.02
CA LYS A 64 0.66 -11.51 -10.69
C LYS A 64 1.14 -12.81 -10.04
N TYR A 65 2.37 -12.80 -9.51
CA TYR A 65 2.93 -13.95 -8.80
C TYR A 65 2.22 -14.22 -7.45
N ILE A 66 1.76 -13.16 -6.77
CA ILE A 66 1.17 -13.27 -5.43
C ILE A 66 -0.38 -13.34 -5.46
N GLY A 67 -1.05 -12.50 -6.26
CA GLY A 67 -2.51 -12.37 -6.31
C GLY A 67 -3.24 -13.60 -6.86
N GLY A 68 -2.56 -14.48 -7.59
CA GLY A 68 -3.13 -15.73 -8.11
C GLY A 68 -3.57 -16.75 -7.03
N LYS A 69 -3.28 -16.51 -5.74
CA LYS A 69 -3.65 -17.41 -4.64
C LYS A 69 -4.79 -16.91 -3.75
N THR A 70 -5.07 -15.62 -3.73
CA THR A 70 -5.96 -14.96 -2.74
C THR A 70 -7.08 -14.14 -3.38
N GLY A 71 -6.99 -13.83 -4.68
CA GLY A 71 -7.96 -12.99 -5.39
C GLY A 71 -7.82 -11.50 -5.12
N LEU A 72 -6.97 -11.10 -4.16
CA LEU A 72 -6.64 -9.71 -3.83
C LEU A 72 -5.25 -9.35 -4.38
N MET A 73 -5.06 -8.12 -4.84
CA MET A 73 -3.77 -7.58 -5.22
C MET A 73 -3.05 -6.97 -4.00
N PRO A 74 -1.72 -7.12 -3.91
CA PRO A 74 -0.93 -6.47 -2.87
C PRO A 74 -1.20 -4.97 -2.74
N GLY A 75 -1.65 -4.54 -1.55
CA GLY A 75 -1.96 -3.15 -1.23
C GLY A 75 -3.41 -2.72 -1.48
N GLU A 76 -4.30 -3.62 -1.94
CA GLU A 76 -5.73 -3.32 -2.03
C GLU A 76 -6.37 -2.99 -0.68
N GLU A 77 -5.90 -3.63 0.39
CA GLU A 77 -6.33 -3.32 1.76
C GLU A 77 -5.94 -1.89 2.18
N MET A 78 -4.79 -1.39 1.72
CA MET A 78 -4.37 -0.01 1.98
C MET A 78 -5.22 0.99 1.20
N LEU A 79 -5.58 0.68 -0.05
CA LEU A 79 -6.51 1.49 -0.83
C LEU A 79 -7.91 1.49 -0.21
N TYR A 80 -8.35 0.35 0.32
CA TYR A 80 -9.59 0.23 1.06
C TYR A 80 -9.59 1.16 2.30
N ALA A 81 -8.56 1.08 3.14
CA ALA A 81 -8.42 1.95 4.31
C ALA A 81 -8.38 3.44 3.92
N TYR A 82 -7.62 3.80 2.88
CA TYR A 82 -7.55 5.16 2.37
C TYR A 82 -8.94 5.68 1.95
N ASN A 83 -9.64 4.93 1.09
CA ASN A 83 -10.95 5.35 0.58
C ASN A 83 -11.99 5.46 1.70
N ARG A 84 -11.95 4.55 2.67
CA ARG A 84 -12.83 4.60 3.84
C ARG A 84 -12.58 5.85 4.68
N GLY A 85 -11.32 6.20 4.94
CA GLY A 85 -10.94 7.44 5.62
C GLY A 85 -11.49 8.69 4.91
N ILE A 86 -11.38 8.74 3.58
CA ILE A 86 -11.96 9.84 2.79
C ILE A 86 -13.49 9.87 2.86
N GLN A 87 -14.16 8.71 2.78
CA GLN A 87 -15.63 8.61 2.84
C GLN A 87 -16.19 9.02 4.21
N GLU A 88 -15.49 8.68 5.29
CA GLU A 88 -15.84 9.06 6.66
C GLU A 88 -15.32 10.46 7.04
N ASN A 89 -14.69 11.18 6.09
CA ASN A 89 -14.16 12.53 6.25
C ASN A 89 -13.15 12.64 7.42
N LEU A 90 -12.27 11.63 7.52
CA LEU A 90 -11.16 11.57 8.46
C LEU A 90 -9.87 12.14 7.84
N ASP A 91 -8.96 12.62 8.69
CA ASP A 91 -7.62 12.98 8.26
C ASP A 91 -6.82 11.71 7.95
N VAL A 92 -6.36 11.56 6.70
CA VAL A 92 -5.54 10.41 6.28
C VAL A 92 -4.10 10.86 6.03
N ALA A 93 -3.16 10.30 6.79
CA ALA A 93 -1.74 10.59 6.70
C ALA A 93 -0.97 9.43 6.04
N LEU A 94 -0.21 9.74 4.99
CA LEU A 94 0.71 8.80 4.35
C LEU A 94 2.07 8.89 5.05
N VAL A 95 2.49 7.81 5.73
CA VAL A 95 3.65 7.83 6.62
C VAL A 95 4.84 6.99 6.13
N ASP A 96 4.75 6.37 4.96
CA ASP A 96 5.89 5.67 4.37
C ASP A 96 6.78 6.62 3.54
N ARG A 97 8.06 6.25 3.44
CA ARG A 97 9.05 6.96 2.63
C ARG A 97 8.87 6.59 1.18
N ASP A 98 9.00 7.59 0.31
CA ASP A 98 9.11 7.40 -1.14
C ASP A 98 10.02 6.20 -1.52
N ILE A 99 9.40 5.20 -2.14
CA ILE A 99 10.06 3.95 -2.55
C ILE A 99 11.28 4.18 -3.45
N ARG A 100 11.32 5.27 -4.22
CA ARG A 100 12.45 5.63 -5.09
C ARG A 100 13.74 5.80 -4.28
N VAL A 101 13.65 6.39 -3.08
CA VAL A 101 14.80 6.55 -2.18
C VAL A 101 15.35 5.19 -1.73
N THR A 102 14.46 4.23 -1.48
CA THR A 102 14.86 2.86 -1.12
C THR A 102 15.57 2.17 -2.28
N VAL A 103 14.99 2.25 -3.50
CA VAL A 103 15.58 1.66 -4.71
C VAL A 103 16.94 2.29 -5.05
N GLU A 104 17.10 3.60 -4.90
CA GLU A 104 18.38 4.28 -5.11
C GLU A 104 19.48 3.82 -4.17
N ARG A 105 19.15 3.52 -2.91
CA ARG A 105 20.11 2.97 -1.94
C ARG A 105 20.51 1.55 -2.29
N LEU A 106 19.56 0.71 -2.71
CA LEU A 106 19.85 -0.66 -3.14
C LEU A 106 20.76 -0.68 -4.36
N LYS A 107 20.59 0.25 -5.32
CA LYS A 107 21.49 0.39 -6.48
C LYS A 107 22.94 0.73 -6.11
N LYS A 108 23.17 1.32 -4.93
CA LYS A 108 24.51 1.67 -4.43
C LYS A 108 25.16 0.53 -3.64
N LEU A 109 24.43 -0.55 -3.34
CA LEU A 109 25.02 -1.76 -2.79
C LEU A 109 25.73 -2.49 -3.92
N ASP A 110 27.06 -2.44 -3.91
CA ASP A 110 27.89 -3.22 -4.82
C ASP A 110 27.73 -4.70 -4.48
N VAL A 111 27.04 -5.45 -5.36
CA VAL A 111 26.81 -6.89 -5.21
C VAL A 111 28.09 -7.70 -5.53
N ARG A 112 29.20 -7.04 -5.92
CA ARG A 112 30.49 -7.69 -6.14
C ARG A 112 31.33 -7.76 -4.86
N ARG A 113 30.84 -8.50 -3.88
CA ARG A 113 31.70 -9.10 -2.84
C ARG A 113 31.23 -10.53 -2.57
N SER A 114 31.62 -11.42 -3.49
CA SER A 114 31.71 -12.87 -3.31
C SER A 114 33.05 -13.31 -3.87
#